data_AF-A0A397B414-F1
#
_entry.id   AF-A0A397B414-F1
#
_cell.length_a   1.000
_cell.length_b   1.000
_cell.length_c   1.000
_cell.angle_alpha   90.00
_cell.angle_beta   90.00
_cell.angle_gamma   90.00
#
_symmetry.space_group_name_H-M   'P 1'
#
loop_
_entity.id
_entity.type
_entity.pdbx_description
1 polymer ?
#
loop_
_entity_poly.entity_id
_entity_poly.type
_entity_poly.pdbx_seq_one_letter_code
_entity_poly.pdbx_strand_id
1 'polypeptide(L)'
;MSYVADEQIEKLLAEKKQLEQEIRRQSQQFRQVLEERDADVQVMCEQQLVVAKSKEVTALQAQFHALEAELARPAAIKRKADALDGSHEYSAEAVAQEKKHLQDEIDMLMETDLALRDKVEQEAANVAASVAALSSRLQTQLRVLASSSSTGALLTRLYTFIVSHDKDTPIAMADVCPSPNEGVQCIDLLVQVGVVVHTDDRLHLRQTLATA
;
A
#
# COMPACT_ATOMS: atom_id res chain seq x y z
N MET A 1 30.22 -74.00 -114.06
CA MET A 1 29.62 -73.96 -112.70
C MET A 1 30.40 -73.11 -111.68
N SER A 2 31.58 -72.53 -112.02
CA SER A 2 32.39 -71.71 -111.08
C SER A 2 31.83 -70.30 -110.79
N TYR A 3 31.31 -69.60 -111.81
CA TYR A 3 30.92 -68.19 -111.70
C TYR A 3 29.78 -67.88 -110.71
N VAL A 4 28.81 -68.79 -110.55
CA VAL A 4 27.65 -68.57 -109.64
C VAL A 4 28.06 -68.67 -108.16
N ALA A 5 29.07 -69.48 -107.86
CA ALA A 5 29.59 -69.61 -106.50
C ALA A 5 30.42 -68.38 -106.11
N ASP A 6 31.20 -67.83 -107.04
CA ASP A 6 32.01 -66.64 -106.81
C ASP A 6 31.15 -65.38 -106.55
N GLU A 7 30.04 -65.20 -107.29
CA GLU A 7 29.08 -64.11 -107.04
C GLU A 7 28.40 -64.22 -105.66
N GLN A 8 28.05 -65.43 -105.22
CA GLN A 8 27.48 -65.65 -103.89
C GLN A 8 28.49 -65.36 -102.77
N ILE A 9 29.76 -65.72 -102.96
CA ILE A 9 30.84 -65.41 -102.03
C ILE A 9 31.05 -63.90 -101.92
N GLU A 10 31.05 -63.17 -103.04
CA GLU A 10 31.20 -61.72 -103.04
C GLU A 10 30.04 -61.01 -102.31
N LYS A 11 28.80 -61.48 -102.53
CA LYS A 11 27.62 -60.98 -101.81
C LYS A 11 27.71 -61.21 -100.30
N LEU A 12 28.13 -62.40 -99.88
CA LEU A 12 28.32 -62.73 -98.46
C LEU A 12 29.43 -61.90 -97.81
N LEU A 13 30.52 -61.62 -98.53
CA LEU A 13 31.60 -60.75 -98.04
C LEU A 13 31.13 -59.30 -97.90
N ALA A 14 30.31 -58.81 -98.81
CA ALA A 14 29.71 -57.47 -98.73
C ALA A 14 28.76 -57.36 -97.52
N GLU A 15 27.89 -58.36 -97.33
CA GLU A 15 26.95 -58.41 -96.20
C GLU A 15 27.71 -58.53 -94.86
N LYS A 16 28.74 -59.38 -94.79
CA LYS A 16 29.63 -59.46 -93.62
C LYS A 16 30.26 -58.09 -93.31
N LYS A 17 30.78 -57.39 -94.31
CA LYS A 17 31.40 -56.06 -94.12
C LYS A 17 30.38 -55.04 -93.62
N GLN A 18 29.15 -55.07 -94.12
CA GLN A 18 28.06 -54.21 -93.66
C GLN A 18 27.68 -54.52 -92.20
N LEU A 19 27.54 -55.80 -91.85
CA LEU A 19 27.24 -56.22 -90.49
C LEU A 19 28.37 -55.84 -89.51
N GLU A 20 29.64 -55.99 -89.90
CA GLU A 20 30.77 -55.56 -89.07
C GLU A 20 30.78 -54.04 -88.83
N GLN A 21 30.45 -53.25 -89.86
CA GLN A 21 30.31 -51.79 -89.72
C GLN A 21 29.16 -51.43 -88.79
N GLU A 22 28.01 -52.10 -88.94
CA GLU A 22 26.83 -51.86 -88.11
C GLU A 22 27.07 -52.27 -86.65
N ILE A 23 27.72 -53.41 -86.40
CA ILE A 23 28.11 -53.84 -85.05
C ILE A 23 29.06 -52.82 -84.41
N ARG A 24 30.04 -52.29 -85.16
CA ARG A 24 30.94 -51.25 -84.63
C ARG A 24 30.18 -49.98 -84.28
N ARG A 25 29.27 -49.54 -85.16
CA ARG A 25 28.43 -48.36 -84.96
C ARG A 25 27.55 -48.53 -83.71
N GLN A 26 26.85 -49.65 -83.59
CA GLN A 26 26.01 -49.96 -82.44
C GLN A 26 26.82 -50.08 -81.15
N SER A 27 28.00 -50.72 -81.19
CA SER A 27 28.88 -50.84 -80.02
C SER A 27 29.36 -49.48 -79.52
N GLN A 28 29.67 -48.55 -80.44
CA GLN A 28 30.02 -47.18 -80.07
C GLN A 28 28.84 -46.43 -79.46
N GLN A 29 27.64 -46.58 -80.04
CA GLN A 29 26.43 -45.97 -79.49
C GLN A 29 26.09 -46.51 -78.10
N PHE A 30 26.17 -47.82 -77.88
CA PHE A 30 25.95 -48.42 -76.56
C PHE A 30 26.96 -47.91 -75.54
N ARG A 31 28.24 -47.81 -75.91
CA ARG A 31 29.27 -47.28 -75.02
C ARG A 31 28.98 -45.83 -74.63
N GLN A 32 28.61 -44.99 -75.60
CA GLN A 32 28.29 -43.59 -75.34
C GLN A 32 27.07 -43.46 -74.40
N VAL A 33 26.01 -44.23 -74.64
CA VAL A 33 24.82 -44.20 -73.77
C VAL A 33 25.15 -44.68 -72.35
N LEU A 34 26.01 -45.70 -72.20
CA LEU A 34 26.46 -46.15 -70.88
C LEU A 34 27.29 -45.07 -70.18
N GLU A 35 28.22 -44.43 -70.87
CA GLU A 35 29.04 -43.33 -70.31
C GLU A 35 28.17 -42.14 -69.88
N GLU A 36 27.18 -41.75 -70.69
CA GLU A 36 26.20 -40.69 -70.35
C GLU A 36 25.35 -41.07 -69.13
N ARG A 37 24.85 -42.31 -69.06
CA ARG A 37 24.04 -42.78 -67.92
C ARG A 37 24.86 -42.93 -66.64
N ASP A 38 26.10 -43.39 -66.72
CA ASP A 38 26.99 -43.48 -65.57
C ASP A 38 27.30 -42.07 -65.01
N ALA A 39 27.53 -41.10 -65.88
CA ALA A 39 27.70 -39.70 -65.48
C ALA A 39 26.43 -39.13 -64.83
N ASP A 40 25.25 -39.37 -65.42
CA ASP A 40 23.96 -38.94 -64.86
C ASP A 40 23.71 -39.52 -63.45
N VAL A 41 23.99 -40.81 -63.27
CA VAL A 41 23.84 -41.51 -61.98
C VAL A 41 24.82 -40.95 -60.95
N GLN A 42 26.07 -40.73 -61.35
CA GLN A 42 27.08 -40.14 -60.46
C GLN A 42 26.64 -38.76 -59.95
N VAL A 43 26.19 -37.88 -60.85
CA VAL A 43 25.69 -36.54 -60.48
C VAL A 43 24.50 -36.64 -59.55
N MET A 44 23.55 -37.56 -59.83
CA MET A 44 22.39 -37.76 -58.97
C MET A 44 22.78 -38.21 -57.56
N CYS A 45 23.71 -39.18 -57.43
CA CYS A 45 24.20 -39.65 -56.14
C CYS A 45 24.91 -38.53 -55.36
N GLU A 46 25.74 -37.74 -56.03
CA GLU A 46 26.42 -36.59 -55.41
C GLU A 46 25.42 -35.52 -54.93
N GLN A 47 24.42 -35.19 -55.75
CA GLN A 47 23.36 -34.24 -55.37
C GLN A 47 22.54 -34.74 -54.16
N GLN A 48 22.15 -36.02 -54.16
CA GLN A 48 21.41 -36.59 -53.03
C GLN A 48 22.23 -36.55 -51.74
N LEU A 49 23.53 -36.85 -51.83
CA LEU A 49 24.45 -36.77 -50.69
C LEU A 49 24.57 -35.33 -50.18
N VAL A 50 24.72 -34.34 -51.06
CA VAL A 50 24.81 -32.92 -50.70
C VAL A 50 23.53 -32.45 -50.03
N VAL A 51 22.35 -32.79 -50.58
CA VAL A 51 21.06 -32.43 -50.00
C VAL A 51 20.86 -33.06 -48.63
N ALA A 52 21.19 -34.35 -48.48
CA ALA A 52 21.08 -35.03 -47.20
C ALA A 52 21.99 -34.38 -46.13
N LYS A 53 23.26 -34.16 -46.46
CA LYS A 53 24.22 -33.52 -45.55
C LYS A 53 23.83 -32.08 -45.23
N SER A 54 23.37 -31.31 -46.20
CA SER A 54 22.94 -29.92 -45.97
C SER A 54 21.77 -29.85 -44.99
N LYS A 55 20.78 -30.73 -45.12
CA LYS A 55 19.66 -30.80 -44.17
C LYS A 55 20.12 -31.14 -42.76
N GLU A 56 21.02 -32.11 -42.63
CA GLU A 56 21.57 -32.50 -41.33
C GLU A 56 22.37 -31.37 -40.67
N VAL A 57 23.23 -30.70 -41.44
CA VAL A 57 24.01 -29.54 -40.95
C VAL A 57 23.09 -28.43 -40.47
N THR A 58 22.05 -28.07 -41.23
CA THR A 58 21.10 -27.03 -40.81
C THR A 58 20.33 -27.44 -39.55
N ALA A 59 19.91 -28.70 -39.43
CA ALA A 59 19.23 -29.20 -38.25
C ALA A 59 20.14 -29.16 -37.01
N LEU A 60 21.39 -29.59 -37.15
CA LEU A 60 22.39 -29.54 -36.06
C LEU A 60 22.72 -28.10 -35.66
N GLN A 61 22.86 -27.18 -36.62
CA GLN A 61 23.07 -25.76 -36.34
C GLN A 61 21.91 -25.16 -35.53
N ALA A 62 20.66 -25.49 -35.89
CA ALA A 62 19.49 -25.03 -35.13
C ALA A 62 19.47 -25.58 -33.70
N GLN A 63 19.83 -26.87 -33.51
CA GLN A 63 19.93 -27.47 -32.18
C GLN A 63 21.04 -26.84 -31.34
N PHE A 64 22.20 -26.54 -31.95
CA PHE A 64 23.29 -25.83 -31.27
C PHE A 64 22.85 -24.47 -30.75
N HIS A 65 22.21 -23.65 -31.58
CA HIS A 65 21.70 -22.35 -31.14
C HIS A 65 20.64 -22.45 -30.05
N ALA A 66 19.78 -23.45 -30.10
CA ALA A 66 18.80 -23.70 -29.04
C ALA A 66 19.49 -24.06 -27.71
N LEU A 67 20.53 -24.90 -27.75
CA LEU A 67 21.31 -25.28 -26.58
C LEU A 67 22.12 -24.10 -26.02
N GLU A 68 22.72 -23.27 -26.87
CA GLU A 68 23.41 -22.04 -26.44
C GLU A 68 22.46 -21.09 -25.69
N ALA A 69 21.23 -20.92 -26.19
CA ALA A 69 20.21 -20.13 -25.53
C ALA A 69 19.78 -20.73 -24.18
N GLU A 70 19.63 -22.05 -24.11
CA GLU A 70 19.27 -22.75 -22.88
C GLU A 70 20.40 -22.70 -21.85
N LEU A 71 21.67 -22.72 -22.27
CA LEU A 71 22.83 -22.57 -21.38
C LEU A 71 22.96 -21.15 -20.82
N ALA A 72 22.58 -20.13 -21.59
CA ALA A 72 22.59 -18.73 -21.15
C ALA A 72 21.46 -18.42 -20.15
N ARG A 73 20.35 -19.16 -20.21
CA ARG A 73 19.15 -18.92 -19.39
C ARG A 73 19.41 -19.04 -17.87
N PRO A 74 20.08 -20.07 -17.34
CA PRO A 74 20.44 -20.17 -15.92
C PRO A 74 21.25 -18.97 -15.39
N ALA A 75 22.21 -18.47 -16.17
CA ALA A 75 23.02 -17.32 -15.77
C ALA A 75 22.18 -16.03 -15.66
N ALA A 76 21.24 -15.83 -16.59
CA ALA A 76 20.29 -14.71 -16.53
C ALA A 76 19.33 -14.83 -15.35
N ILE A 77 18.83 -16.05 -15.07
CA ILE A 77 17.98 -16.33 -13.91
C ILE A 77 18.74 -16.04 -12.61
N LYS A 78 19.98 -16.51 -12.48
CA LYS A 78 20.82 -16.27 -11.30
C LYS A 78 21.03 -14.78 -11.05
N ARG A 79 21.43 -14.01 -12.07
CA ARG A 79 21.57 -12.55 -11.94
C ARG A 79 20.29 -11.86 -11.47
N LYS A 80 19.13 -12.31 -11.97
CA LYS A 80 17.84 -11.77 -11.57
C LYS A 80 17.48 -12.16 -10.12
N ALA A 81 17.80 -13.38 -9.70
CA ALA A 81 17.63 -13.81 -8.32
C ALA A 81 18.52 -13.00 -7.36
N ASP A 82 19.82 -12.87 -7.67
CA ASP A 82 20.78 -12.09 -6.87
C ASP A 82 20.34 -10.62 -6.73
N ALA A 83 19.80 -10.02 -7.81
CA ALA A 83 19.28 -8.64 -7.78
C ALA A 83 18.00 -8.50 -6.92
N LEU A 84 17.13 -9.50 -6.93
CA LEU A 84 15.92 -9.52 -6.10
C LEU A 84 16.26 -9.70 -4.62
N ASP A 85 17.26 -10.52 -4.30
CA ASP A 85 17.70 -10.78 -2.93
C ASP A 85 18.28 -9.52 -2.28
N GLY A 86 19.24 -8.87 -2.94
CA GLY A 86 19.81 -7.60 -2.43
C GLY A 86 18.79 -6.45 -2.34
N SER A 87 17.79 -6.44 -3.22
CA SER A 87 16.64 -5.51 -3.16
C SER A 87 15.79 -5.77 -1.91
N HIS A 88 15.50 -7.04 -1.61
CA HIS A 88 14.70 -7.42 -0.45
C HIS A 88 15.41 -7.15 0.87
N GLU A 89 16.73 -7.39 0.97
CA GLU A 89 17.50 -7.10 2.19
C GLU A 89 17.49 -5.61 2.52
N TYR A 90 17.79 -4.75 1.53
CA TYR A 90 17.77 -3.29 1.73
C TYR A 90 16.37 -2.77 2.09
N SER A 91 15.33 -3.32 1.46
CA SER A 91 13.95 -2.98 1.77
C SER A 91 13.52 -3.43 3.16
N ALA A 92 13.93 -4.62 3.61
CA ALA A 92 13.56 -5.15 4.92
C ALA A 92 14.25 -4.39 6.06
N GLU A 93 15.52 -4.04 5.89
CA GLU A 93 16.27 -3.27 6.88
C GLU A 93 15.75 -1.84 7.00
N ALA A 94 15.43 -1.17 5.88
CA ALA A 94 14.82 0.16 5.90
C ALA A 94 13.46 0.16 6.63
N VAL A 95 12.61 -0.83 6.34
CA VAL A 95 11.31 -0.98 7.02
C VAL A 95 11.48 -1.28 8.51
N ALA A 96 12.47 -2.10 8.89
CA ALA A 96 12.75 -2.38 10.30
C ALA A 96 13.24 -1.13 11.06
N GLN A 97 14.09 -0.31 10.43
CA GLN A 97 14.55 0.96 10.99
C GLN A 97 13.41 1.96 11.13
N GLU A 98 12.57 2.11 10.12
CA GLU A 98 11.40 2.99 10.17
C GLU A 98 10.41 2.55 11.26
N LYS A 99 10.12 1.25 11.34
CA LYS A 99 9.27 0.69 12.40
C LYS A 99 9.84 0.99 13.79
N LYS A 100 11.16 0.86 13.97
CA LYS A 100 11.81 1.19 15.24
C LYS A 100 11.67 2.67 15.57
N HIS A 101 11.95 3.55 14.61
CA HIS A 101 11.81 5.00 14.80
C HIS A 101 10.37 5.39 15.20
N LEU A 102 9.38 4.84 14.50
CA LEU A 102 7.97 5.10 14.83
C LEU A 102 7.60 4.58 16.22
N GLN A 103 8.16 3.43 16.64
CA GLN A 103 7.94 2.91 17.99
C GLN A 103 8.52 3.86 19.05
N ASP A 104 9.76 4.32 18.84
CA ASP A 104 10.42 5.27 19.75
C ASP A 104 9.63 6.59 19.85
N GLU A 105 9.05 7.07 18.74
CA GLU A 105 8.19 8.27 18.71
C GLU A 105 6.87 8.07 19.46
N ILE A 106 6.22 6.92 19.29
CA ILE A 106 4.99 6.57 20.03
C ILE A 106 5.27 6.55 21.53
N ASP A 107 6.37 5.94 21.96
CA ASP A 107 6.72 5.83 23.38
C ASP A 107 6.95 7.23 23.99
N MET A 108 7.66 8.12 23.29
CA MET A 108 7.84 9.53 23.72
C MET A 108 6.52 10.30 23.78
N LEU A 109 5.62 10.10 22.81
CA LEU A 109 4.30 10.75 22.80
C LEU A 109 3.43 10.25 23.95
N MET A 110 3.48 8.95 24.28
CA MET A 110 2.77 8.38 25.42
C MET A 110 3.27 8.95 26.75
N GLU A 111 4.59 9.06 26.93
CA GLU A 111 5.17 9.67 28.12
C GLU A 111 4.78 11.14 28.26
N THR A 112 4.74 11.87 27.14
CA THR A 112 4.31 13.27 27.10
C THR A 112 2.82 13.42 27.42
N ASP A 113 1.95 12.56 26.91
CA ASP A 113 0.51 12.58 27.21
C ASP A 113 0.24 12.32 28.70
N LEU A 114 0.94 11.33 29.29
CA LEU A 114 0.88 11.06 30.73
C LEU A 114 1.30 12.29 31.56
N ALA A 115 2.44 12.90 31.24
CA ALA A 115 2.92 14.09 31.94
C ALA A 115 1.97 15.29 31.80
N LEU A 116 1.30 15.45 30.65
CA LEU A 116 0.30 16.49 30.44
C LEU A 116 -0.98 16.23 31.25
N ARG A 117 -1.44 14.98 31.32
CA ARG A 117 -2.60 14.60 32.16
C ARG A 117 -2.35 14.91 33.63
N ASP A 118 -1.18 14.54 34.15
CA ASP A 118 -0.80 14.82 35.54
C ASP A 118 -0.78 16.33 35.81
N LYS A 119 -0.27 17.13 34.88
CA LYS A 119 -0.29 18.61 34.99
C LYS A 119 -1.71 19.16 34.97
N VAL A 120 -2.58 18.65 34.12
CA VAL A 120 -3.99 19.09 34.05
C VAL A 120 -4.72 18.74 35.34
N GLU A 121 -4.50 17.54 35.89
CA GLU A 121 -5.10 17.13 37.16
C GLU A 121 -4.61 17.99 38.33
N GLN A 122 -3.30 18.26 38.38
CA GLN A 122 -2.73 19.17 39.38
C GLN A 122 -3.30 20.58 39.26
N GLU A 123 -3.44 21.11 38.05
CA GLU A 123 -3.99 22.45 37.85
C GLU A 123 -5.48 22.52 38.20
N ALA A 124 -6.26 21.48 37.87
CA ALA A 124 -7.64 21.36 38.31
C ALA A 124 -7.76 21.37 39.85
N ALA A 125 -6.88 20.65 40.54
CA ALA A 125 -6.82 20.67 42.01
C ALA A 125 -6.42 22.06 42.55
N ASN A 126 -5.45 22.73 41.93
CA ASN A 126 -5.03 24.09 42.31
C ASN A 126 -6.17 25.11 42.15
N VAL A 127 -6.90 25.03 41.03
CA VAL A 127 -8.06 25.88 40.76
C VAL A 127 -9.17 25.60 41.78
N ALA A 128 -9.49 24.34 42.05
CA ALA A 128 -10.48 23.97 43.06
C ALA A 128 -10.12 24.50 44.46
N ALA A 129 -8.85 24.38 44.87
CA ALA A 129 -8.35 24.93 46.12
C ALA A 129 -8.45 26.47 46.17
N SER A 130 -8.09 27.14 45.08
CA SER A 130 -8.18 28.61 44.96
C SER A 130 -9.63 29.09 45.05
N VAL A 131 -10.55 28.43 44.35
CA VAL A 131 -11.99 28.73 44.40
C VAL A 131 -12.54 28.52 45.82
N ALA A 132 -12.16 27.43 46.49
CA ALA A 132 -12.56 27.19 47.88
C ALA A 132 -12.04 28.27 48.84
N ALA A 133 -10.79 28.70 48.68
CA ALA A 133 -10.20 29.77 49.49
C ALA A 133 -10.89 31.12 49.27
N LEU A 134 -11.16 31.49 48.00
CA LEU A 134 -11.90 32.71 47.67
C LEU A 134 -13.33 32.66 48.22
N SER A 135 -14.02 31.52 48.10
CA SER A 135 -15.35 31.30 48.63
C SER A 135 -15.40 31.52 50.15
N SER A 136 -14.46 30.91 50.90
CA SER A 136 -14.34 31.12 52.35
C SER A 136 -14.07 32.57 52.73
N ARG A 137 -13.22 33.26 51.96
CA ARG A 137 -12.91 34.69 52.19
C ARG A 137 -14.13 35.57 51.95
N LEU A 138 -14.87 35.31 50.87
CA LEU A 138 -16.09 36.05 50.53
C LEU A 138 -17.18 35.83 51.58
N GLN A 139 -17.39 34.59 52.04
CA GLN A 139 -18.32 34.30 53.15
C GLN A 139 -17.96 35.08 54.42
N THR A 140 -16.66 35.18 54.73
CA THR A 140 -16.19 35.97 55.88
C THR A 140 -16.49 37.46 55.69
N GLN A 141 -16.23 38.01 54.50
CA GLN A 141 -16.52 39.41 54.18
C GLN A 141 -18.02 39.73 54.21
N LEU A 142 -18.88 38.85 53.70
CA LEU A 142 -20.34 39.00 53.77
C LEU A 142 -20.84 39.10 55.21
N ARG A 143 -20.23 38.37 56.15
CA ARG A 143 -20.58 38.44 57.56
C ARG A 143 -20.11 39.73 58.23
N VAL A 144 -18.93 40.23 57.86
CA VAL A 144 -18.31 41.44 58.45
C VAL A 144 -18.95 42.74 57.93
N LEU A 145 -19.25 42.81 56.63
CA LEU A 145 -19.76 44.03 55.97
C LEU A 145 -21.28 44.20 56.09
N ALA A 146 -21.99 43.21 56.64
CA ALA A 146 -23.42 43.31 56.82
C ALA A 146 -23.81 44.36 57.87
N SER A 147 -24.92 45.07 57.63
CA SER A 147 -25.48 46.09 58.53
C SER A 147 -25.94 45.53 59.88
N SER A 148 -26.22 44.23 59.94
CA SER A 148 -26.60 43.50 61.17
C SER A 148 -26.14 42.04 61.11
N SER A 149 -25.97 41.41 62.28
CA SER A 149 -25.55 40.00 62.37
C SER A 149 -26.53 39.03 61.71
N SER A 150 -27.83 39.35 61.75
CA SER A 150 -28.90 38.60 61.06
C SER A 150 -28.76 38.68 59.55
N THR A 151 -28.52 39.90 59.02
CA THR A 151 -28.29 40.15 57.60
C THR A 151 -27.03 39.42 57.09
N GLY A 152 -25.93 39.44 57.84
CA GLY A 152 -24.70 38.72 57.47
C GLY A 152 -24.87 37.20 57.46
N ALA A 153 -25.64 36.65 58.41
CA ALA A 153 -25.98 35.23 58.43
C ALA A 153 -26.85 34.84 57.23
N LEU A 154 -27.84 35.66 56.87
CA LEU A 154 -28.69 35.44 55.70
C LEU A 154 -27.89 35.48 54.40
N LEU A 155 -27.05 36.51 54.19
CA LEU A 155 -26.22 36.63 53.00
C LEU A 155 -25.24 35.45 52.84
N THR A 156 -24.66 34.96 53.94
CA THR A 156 -23.78 33.78 53.90
C THR A 156 -24.54 32.52 53.50
N ARG A 157 -25.77 32.33 54.02
CA ARG A 157 -26.62 31.19 53.67
C ARG A 157 -27.09 31.25 52.21
N LEU A 158 -27.49 32.43 51.73
CA LEU A 158 -27.87 32.65 50.33
C LEU A 158 -26.69 32.40 49.39
N TYR A 159 -25.49 32.88 49.72
CA TYR A 159 -24.29 32.59 48.94
C TYR A 159 -24.00 31.09 48.89
N THR A 160 -24.11 30.40 50.04
CA THR A 160 -23.95 28.93 50.10
C THR A 160 -24.96 28.25 49.18
N PHE A 161 -26.24 28.60 49.27
CA PHE A 161 -27.31 28.07 48.42
C PHE A 161 -27.10 28.31 46.92
N ILE A 162 -26.52 29.46 46.53
CA ILE A 162 -26.24 29.76 45.11
C ILE A 162 -25.06 28.92 44.59
N VAL A 163 -24.06 28.66 45.44
CA VAL A 163 -22.83 27.95 45.07
C VAL A 163 -22.98 26.43 45.16
N SER A 164 -23.68 25.92 46.19
CA SER A 164 -24.11 24.54 46.24
C SER A 164 -25.28 24.41 45.26
N HIS A 165 -25.07 23.88 44.07
CA HIS A 165 -26.13 23.61 43.08
C HIS A 165 -27.21 22.61 43.55
N ASP A 166 -27.32 22.37 44.85
CA ASP A 166 -28.25 21.51 45.52
C ASP A 166 -29.55 22.28 45.79
N LYS A 167 -30.48 22.19 44.83
CA LYS A 167 -31.74 22.96 44.81
C LYS A 167 -32.75 22.53 45.88
N ASP A 168 -32.50 21.41 46.56
CA ASP A 168 -33.47 20.75 47.43
C ASP A 168 -33.20 20.91 48.94
N THR A 169 -32.17 21.67 49.33
CA THR A 169 -31.91 21.93 50.77
C THR A 169 -32.65 23.19 51.21
N PRO A 170 -33.74 23.11 52.00
CA PRO A 170 -34.44 24.29 52.50
C PRO A 170 -33.51 25.12 53.39
N ILE A 171 -33.45 26.42 53.13
CA ILE A 171 -32.73 27.37 53.98
C ILE A 171 -33.46 27.44 55.33
N ALA A 172 -32.97 26.70 56.33
CA ALA A 172 -33.52 26.76 57.67
C ALA A 172 -33.37 28.18 58.25
N MET A 173 -34.50 28.88 58.42
CA MET A 173 -34.57 30.16 59.11
C MET A 173 -34.49 29.88 60.61
N ALA A 174 -33.31 30.03 61.22
CA ALA A 174 -33.20 30.12 62.67
C ALA A 174 -33.96 31.37 63.19
N ASP A 175 -34.37 31.37 64.46
CA ASP A 175 -35.25 32.33 65.19
C ASP A 175 -34.91 33.84 65.10
N VAL A 176 -33.96 34.25 64.27
CA VAL A 176 -33.61 35.65 64.00
C VAL A 176 -33.95 35.96 62.55
N CYS A 177 -35.22 36.24 62.30
CA CYS A 177 -35.69 36.76 61.01
C CYS A 177 -35.24 38.22 60.86
N PRO A 178 -34.66 38.65 59.73
CA PRO A 178 -34.46 40.07 59.46
C PRO A 178 -35.82 40.78 59.49
N SER A 179 -35.82 42.02 59.96
CA SER A 179 -37.02 42.86 59.92
C SER A 179 -37.48 43.04 58.47
N PRO A 180 -38.77 43.33 58.23
CA PRO A 180 -39.29 43.55 56.87
C PRO A 180 -38.47 44.59 56.07
N ASN A 181 -37.98 45.64 56.72
CA ASN A 181 -37.13 46.64 56.10
C ASN A 181 -35.74 46.10 55.74
N GLU A 182 -35.12 45.30 56.60
CA GLU A 182 -33.83 44.64 56.29
C GLU A 182 -33.99 43.64 55.14
N GLY A 183 -35.11 42.92 55.09
CA GLY A 183 -35.43 42.02 53.98
C GLY A 183 -35.53 42.73 52.64
N VAL A 184 -36.23 43.88 52.58
CA VAL A 184 -36.33 44.70 51.36
C VAL A 184 -34.95 45.23 50.94
N GLN A 185 -34.16 45.74 51.88
CA GLN A 185 -32.80 46.22 51.58
C GLN A 185 -31.89 45.11 51.04
N CYS A 186 -32.00 43.88 51.56
CA CYS A 186 -31.28 42.74 51.02
C CYS A 186 -31.70 42.40 49.58
N ILE A 187 -33.00 42.47 49.28
CA ILE A 187 -33.52 42.24 47.93
C ILE A 187 -33.02 43.30 46.96
N ASP A 188 -33.07 44.59 47.34
CA ASP A 188 -32.56 45.70 46.54
C ASP A 188 -31.07 45.53 46.24
N LEU A 189 -30.30 45.12 47.25
CA LEU A 189 -28.88 44.83 47.08
C LEU A 189 -28.67 43.71 46.06
N LEU A 190 -29.40 42.59 46.17
CA LEU A 190 -29.32 41.45 45.26
C LEU A 190 -29.71 41.80 43.82
N VAL A 191 -30.66 42.72 43.64
CA VAL A 191 -31.02 43.28 42.32
C VAL A 191 -29.87 44.13 41.78
N GLN A 192 -29.26 44.98 42.61
CA GLN A 192 -28.15 45.84 42.21
C GLN A 192 -26.90 45.06 41.80
N VAL A 193 -26.58 43.94 42.48
CA VAL A 193 -25.47 43.04 42.07
C VAL A 193 -25.88 42.10 40.92
N GLY A 194 -27.11 42.19 40.41
CA GLY A 194 -27.57 41.46 39.24
C GLY A 194 -27.81 39.96 39.47
N VAL A 195 -27.99 39.55 40.73
CA VAL A 195 -28.31 38.16 41.13
C VAL A 195 -29.81 37.89 40.98
N VAL A 196 -30.64 38.90 41.24
CA VAL A 196 -32.10 38.85 41.11
C VAL A 196 -32.55 39.85 40.05
N VAL A 197 -33.53 39.47 39.22
CA VAL A 197 -34.11 40.29 38.16
C VAL A 197 -35.60 40.46 38.43
N HIS A 198 -36.11 41.68 38.22
CA HIS A 198 -37.55 41.94 38.19
C HIS A 198 -38.10 41.65 36.79
N THR A 199 -38.99 40.67 36.70
CA THR A 199 -39.82 40.43 35.51
C THR A 199 -41.27 40.31 35.95
N ASP A 200 -42.15 41.11 35.37
CA ASP A 200 -43.61 41.08 35.59
C ASP A 200 -44.04 41.06 37.07
N ASP A 201 -43.55 42.04 37.86
CA ASP A 201 -43.81 42.17 39.30
C ASP A 201 -43.40 40.96 40.17
N ARG A 202 -42.56 40.07 39.63
CA ARG A 202 -41.99 38.93 40.36
C ARG A 202 -40.47 39.00 40.37
N LEU A 203 -39.89 38.54 41.48
CA LEU A 203 -38.45 38.45 41.68
C LEU A 203 -37.96 37.08 41.20
N HIS A 204 -37.02 37.06 40.26
CA HIS A 204 -36.44 35.83 39.72
C HIS A 204 -34.92 35.79 39.93
N LEU A 205 -34.37 34.64 40.32
CA LEU A 205 -32.92 34.45 40.32
C LEU A 205 -32.43 34.41 38.87
N ARG A 206 -31.35 35.14 38.56
CA ARG A 206 -30.82 35.23 37.19
C ARG A 206 -30.38 33.87 36.63
N GLN A 207 -29.93 32.95 37.47
CA GLN A 207 -29.57 31.58 37.06
C GLN A 207 -30.76 30.79 36.50
N THR A 208 -31.98 31.03 36.98
CA THR A 208 -33.19 30.32 36.48
C THR A 208 -33.64 30.78 35.09
N LEU A 209 -33.19 31.95 34.62
CA LEU A 209 -33.53 32.48 33.28
C LEU A 209 -32.60 31.95 32.17
N ALA A 210 -31.44 31.38 32.50
CA ALA A 210 -30.48 30.87 31.52
C ALA A 210 -30.76 29.42 31.07
N THR A 211 -31.72 28.74 31.73
CA THR A 211 -32.09 27.34 31.45
C THR A 211 -33.56 27.17 31.03
N ALA A 212 -34.19 28.22 30.52
CA ALA A 212 -35.55 28.19 29.97
C ALA A 212 -35.53 28.58 28.48
#